data_AF-A0A7M3YZ46-F1
#
_entry.id   AF-A0A7M3YZ46-F1
#
_cell.length_a   1.000
_cell.length_b   1.000
_cell.length_c   1.000
_cell.angle_alpha   90.00
_cell.angle_beta   90.00
_cell.angle_gamma   90.00
#
_symmetry.space_group_name_H-M   'P 1'
#
loop_
_entity.id
_entity.type
_entity.pdbx_description
1 polymer ?
#
loop_
_entity_poly.entity_id
_entity_poly.type
_entity_poly.pdbx_seq_one_letter_code
_entity_poly.pdbx_strand_id
1 'polypeptide(L)'
;MGRLLLVLAMAMSMLLAGCFGDGSGTVSSEPDSSIWESYQRVDAQPHEVERMFTTVDLRTNETTNTTWAVFDASYGGNCCEHYLATDIDGQILNIGGEYPVFSTDRGHMWDTYIPPALPDGQCRTFIPTNPGQEGLGEGSIVQATNGDIISMSWFPYVGGDLKLDKFYAILYDASEGEWKWCYNRITEPFYDRSWQVEVIGPISSSLGDGEWASIVVSNFWHQTQNAGGQISVDGLNYYPFQFPDRDGGDPVIELDLDFTG
;
A
#
# COMPACT_ATOMS: atom_id res chain seq x y z
N MET A 1 21.12 -61.73 -43.83
CA MET A 1 20.21 -60.72 -44.41
C MET A 1 19.39 -59.96 -43.36
N GLY A 2 18.71 -60.62 -42.42
CA GLY A 2 17.86 -59.93 -41.41
C GLY A 2 18.56 -58.88 -40.53
N ARG A 3 19.82 -59.10 -40.13
CA ARG A 3 20.57 -58.11 -39.32
C ARG A 3 20.93 -56.83 -40.08
N LEU A 4 21.18 -56.94 -41.39
CA LEU A 4 21.52 -55.78 -42.22
C LEU A 4 20.28 -54.89 -42.45
N LEU A 5 19.13 -55.52 -42.67
CA LEU A 5 17.84 -54.85 -42.79
C LEU A 5 17.44 -54.12 -41.50
N LEU A 6 17.74 -54.71 -40.33
CA LEU A 6 17.45 -54.09 -39.04
C LEU A 6 18.29 -52.82 -38.82
N VAL A 7 19.57 -52.85 -39.20
CA VAL A 7 20.48 -51.70 -39.09
C VAL A 7 20.07 -50.59 -40.05
N LEU A 8 19.67 -50.95 -41.28
CA LEU A 8 19.13 -49.99 -42.24
C LEU A 8 17.83 -49.35 -41.73
N ALA A 9 16.93 -50.13 -41.14
CA ALA A 9 15.69 -49.61 -40.55
C ALA A 9 15.95 -48.66 -39.38
N MET A 10 16.90 -48.99 -38.48
CA MET A 10 17.31 -48.11 -37.38
C MET A 10 17.94 -46.81 -37.90
N ALA A 11 18.83 -46.89 -38.89
CA ALA A 11 19.45 -45.71 -39.48
C ALA A 11 18.40 -44.82 -40.16
N MET A 12 17.44 -45.41 -40.88
CA MET A 12 16.35 -44.67 -41.53
C MET A 12 15.42 -44.01 -40.50
N SER A 13 15.12 -44.69 -39.39
CA SER A 13 14.28 -44.10 -38.33
C SER A 13 14.97 -42.93 -37.63
N MET A 14 16.30 -43.00 -37.43
CA MET A 14 17.06 -41.89 -36.85
C MET A 14 17.17 -40.69 -37.80
N LEU A 15 17.25 -40.93 -39.12
CA LEU A 15 17.24 -39.87 -40.15
C LEU A 15 15.88 -39.18 -40.28
N LEU A 16 14.78 -39.90 -40.02
CA LEU A 16 13.41 -39.37 -40.12
C LEU A 16 12.89 -38.78 -38.81
N ALA A 17 13.47 -39.15 -37.66
CA ALA A 17 13.06 -38.66 -36.33
C ALA A 17 13.25 -37.15 -36.13
N GLY A 18 14.09 -36.48 -36.94
CA GLY A 18 14.27 -35.02 -36.91
C GLY A 18 13.66 -34.27 -38.09
N CYS A 19 13.13 -34.96 -39.11
CA CYS A 19 12.68 -34.32 -40.36
C CYS A 19 11.15 -34.16 -40.45
N PHE A 20 10.39 -34.89 -39.63
CA PHE A 20 8.92 -34.86 -39.60
C PHE A 20 8.33 -34.52 -38.23
N GLY A 21 9.16 -34.15 -37.27
CA GLY A 21 8.76 -33.85 -35.91
C GLY A 21 9.46 -32.61 -35.41
N ASP A 22 9.16 -31.46 -36.02
CA ASP A 22 9.23 -30.25 -35.22
C ASP A 22 8.02 -30.29 -34.28
N GLY A 23 8.23 -30.80 -33.07
CA GLY A 23 7.26 -30.75 -31.98
C GLY A 23 6.82 -29.32 -31.64
N SER A 24 7.41 -28.30 -32.28
CA SER A 24 6.74 -27.03 -32.50
C SER A 24 5.64 -27.22 -33.55
N GLY A 25 4.49 -27.72 -33.10
CA GLY A 25 3.27 -27.12 -33.65
C GLY A 25 3.48 -25.62 -33.49
N THR A 26 3.64 -24.89 -34.59
CA THR A 26 3.58 -23.44 -34.55
C THR A 26 2.24 -23.15 -33.89
N VAL A 27 2.26 -22.83 -32.59
CA VAL A 27 1.14 -22.15 -31.97
C VAL A 27 1.02 -20.93 -32.86
N SER A 28 0.04 -20.94 -33.76
CA SER A 28 -0.32 -19.75 -34.51
C SER A 28 -0.42 -18.70 -33.43
N SER A 29 0.47 -17.70 -33.46
CA SER A 29 0.29 -16.54 -32.60
C SER A 29 -1.08 -16.03 -32.96
N GLU A 30 -2.08 -16.33 -32.12
CA GLU A 30 -3.39 -15.73 -32.32
C GLU A 30 -3.13 -14.23 -32.37
N PRO A 31 -3.70 -13.52 -33.36
CA PRO A 31 -3.54 -12.09 -33.40
C PRO A 31 -3.97 -11.56 -32.03
N ASP A 32 -3.08 -10.81 -31.39
CA ASP A 32 -3.40 -10.22 -30.10
C ASP A 32 -4.66 -9.37 -30.27
N SER A 33 -5.76 -9.81 -29.65
CA SER A 33 -7.01 -9.05 -29.68
C SER A 33 -6.81 -7.74 -28.94
N SER A 34 -7.51 -6.70 -29.37
CA SER A 34 -7.43 -5.42 -28.68
C SER A 34 -8.06 -5.53 -27.29
N ILE A 35 -7.47 -4.92 -26.25
CA ILE A 35 -8.13 -4.88 -24.92
C ILE A 35 -9.51 -4.22 -24.99
N TRP A 36 -9.73 -3.38 -26.00
CA TRP A 36 -10.98 -2.66 -26.24
C TRP A 36 -12.14 -3.56 -26.67
N GLU A 37 -11.88 -4.76 -27.20
CA GLU A 37 -12.94 -5.71 -27.57
C GLU A 37 -13.68 -6.27 -26.35
N SER A 38 -12.98 -6.36 -25.22
CA SER A 38 -13.51 -6.86 -23.95
C SER A 38 -13.65 -5.78 -22.88
N TYR A 39 -13.14 -4.57 -23.11
CA TYR A 39 -13.17 -3.50 -22.12
C TYR A 39 -14.62 -3.08 -21.81
N GLN A 40 -14.98 -3.12 -20.54
CA GLN A 40 -16.25 -2.61 -20.04
C GLN A 40 -16.00 -1.76 -18.79
N ARG A 41 -16.56 -0.55 -18.81
CA ARG A 41 -16.53 0.33 -17.63
C ARG A 41 -17.40 -0.29 -16.54
N VAL A 42 -16.80 -0.56 -15.37
CA VAL A 42 -17.47 -1.20 -14.22
C VAL A 42 -18.54 -0.28 -13.63
N ASP A 43 -18.24 1.01 -13.50
CA ASP A 43 -19.16 2.01 -12.98
C ASP A 43 -19.57 2.98 -14.09
N ALA A 44 -20.80 2.87 -14.58
CA ALA A 44 -21.32 3.70 -15.66
C ALA A 44 -21.78 5.09 -15.22
N GLN A 45 -21.82 5.39 -13.92
CA GLN A 45 -22.19 6.71 -13.43
C GLN A 45 -21.06 7.72 -13.75
N PRO A 46 -21.38 8.90 -14.31
CA PRO A 46 -20.39 9.93 -14.55
C PRO A 46 -19.94 10.57 -13.22
N HIS A 47 -18.64 10.81 -13.08
CA HIS A 47 -18.07 11.59 -11.98
C HIS A 47 -18.29 13.09 -12.21
N GLU A 48 -18.24 13.90 -11.14
CA GLU A 48 -18.44 15.35 -11.22
C GLU A 48 -17.45 16.01 -12.21
N VAL A 49 -16.18 15.62 -12.13
CA VAL A 49 -15.13 16.07 -13.03
C VAL A 49 -14.54 14.88 -13.78
N GLU A 50 -14.97 14.73 -15.03
CA GLU A 50 -14.51 13.69 -15.93
C GLU A 50 -13.80 14.33 -17.15
N ARG A 51 -12.65 13.78 -17.54
CA ARG A 51 -11.88 14.27 -18.69
C ARG A 51 -11.55 13.13 -19.66
N MET A 52 -11.49 13.45 -20.94
CA MET A 52 -11.08 12.51 -21.98
C MET A 52 -9.56 12.48 -22.11
N PHE A 53 -9.01 11.28 -22.19
CA PHE A 53 -7.60 11.02 -22.44
C PHE A 53 -7.45 10.03 -23.60
N THR A 54 -6.45 10.26 -24.43
CA THR A 54 -6.02 9.24 -25.40
C THR A 54 -5.37 8.10 -24.65
N THR A 55 -5.89 6.90 -24.81
CA THR A 55 -5.35 5.67 -24.21
C THR A 55 -4.85 4.76 -25.31
N VAL A 56 -3.71 4.13 -25.05
CA VAL A 56 -3.05 3.20 -25.96
C VAL A 56 -3.10 1.80 -25.37
N ASP A 57 -3.52 0.84 -26.18
CA ASP A 57 -3.25 -0.57 -25.90
C ASP A 57 -1.81 -0.85 -26.29
N LEU A 58 -0.93 -1.03 -25.31
CA LEU A 58 0.50 -1.27 -25.54
C LEU A 58 0.77 -2.60 -26.25
N ARG A 59 -0.19 -3.54 -26.26
CA ARG A 59 -0.04 -4.83 -26.93
C ARG A 59 -0.27 -4.73 -28.43
N THR A 60 -1.28 -3.98 -28.86
CA THR A 60 -1.70 -3.86 -30.26
C THR A 60 -1.29 -2.53 -30.91
N ASN A 61 -0.82 -1.55 -30.12
CA ASN A 61 -0.60 -0.14 -30.50
C ASN A 61 -1.86 0.59 -31.00
N GLU A 62 -3.05 0.05 -30.75
CA GLU A 62 -4.30 0.73 -31.05
C GLU A 62 -4.58 1.82 -30.02
N THR A 63 -5.10 2.96 -30.49
CA THR A 63 -5.46 4.09 -29.63
C THR A 63 -6.97 4.31 -29.63
N THR A 64 -7.52 4.61 -28.45
CA THR A 64 -8.91 5.05 -28.29
C THR A 64 -8.97 6.24 -27.34
N ASN A 65 -10.15 6.86 -27.20
CA ASN A 65 -10.40 7.84 -26.15
C ASN A 65 -11.12 7.16 -24.99
N THR A 66 -10.55 7.24 -23.80
CA THR A 66 -11.21 6.83 -22.56
C THR A 66 -11.47 8.06 -21.69
N THR A 67 -12.41 7.93 -20.76
CA THR A 67 -12.72 8.97 -19.79
C THR A 67 -12.19 8.59 -18.42
N TRP A 68 -11.62 9.56 -17.71
CA TRP A 68 -11.07 9.39 -16.37
C TRP A 68 -11.63 10.45 -15.44
N ALA A 69 -11.99 10.03 -14.22
CA ALA A 69 -12.28 10.94 -13.13
C ALA A 69 -11.00 11.72 -12.76
N VAL A 70 -11.14 13.01 -12.46
CA VAL A 70 -10.01 13.87 -12.08
C VAL A 70 -10.31 14.51 -10.74
N PHE A 71 -9.47 14.21 -9.76
CA PHE A 71 -9.54 14.72 -8.41
C PHE A 71 -8.39 15.71 -8.18
N ASP A 72 -8.68 16.84 -7.53
CA ASP A 72 -7.68 17.81 -7.09
C ASP A 72 -7.48 17.74 -5.56
N ALA A 73 -6.75 18.70 -4.98
CA ALA A 73 -6.44 18.75 -3.55
C ALA A 73 -7.67 18.88 -2.63
N SER A 74 -8.88 19.12 -3.16
CA SER A 74 -10.11 19.08 -2.37
C SER A 74 -10.57 17.67 -2.00
N TYR A 75 -10.03 16.64 -2.66
CA TYR A 75 -10.32 15.21 -2.43
C TYR A 75 -9.24 14.54 -1.56
N GLY A 76 -8.73 15.30 -0.61
CA GLY A 76 -7.58 14.96 0.20
C GLY A 76 -6.26 15.25 -0.50
N GLY A 77 -5.17 15.00 0.22
CA GLY A 77 -3.87 15.48 -0.24
C GLY A 77 -3.66 16.96 0.05
N ASN A 78 -2.50 17.47 -0.35
CA ASN A 78 -2.25 18.90 -0.47
C ASN A 78 -1.77 19.20 -1.91
N CYS A 79 -1.19 20.38 -2.17
CA CYS A 79 -0.67 20.73 -3.51
C CYS A 79 0.33 19.74 -4.12
N CYS A 80 0.95 18.94 -3.26
CA CYS A 80 2.27 18.40 -3.45
C CYS A 80 2.34 16.93 -2.99
N GLU A 81 1.46 16.52 -2.08
CA GLU A 81 1.43 15.17 -1.52
C GLU A 81 0.02 14.54 -1.57
N HIS A 82 -0.02 13.27 -1.99
CA HIS A 82 -1.16 12.35 -1.91
C HIS A 82 -0.60 10.98 -1.49
N TYR A 83 -1.25 10.30 -0.56
CA TYR A 83 -0.95 8.89 -0.25
C TYR A 83 -2.22 8.10 -0.52
N LEU A 84 -2.28 7.45 -1.68
CA LEU A 84 -3.45 6.70 -2.11
C LEU A 84 -3.31 5.22 -1.74
N ALA A 85 -4.34 4.68 -1.11
CA ALA A 85 -4.53 3.26 -0.90
C ALA A 85 -5.97 2.86 -1.25
N THR A 86 -6.19 1.56 -1.36
CA THR A 86 -7.53 0.99 -1.48
C THR A 86 -7.68 -0.13 -0.48
N ASP A 87 -8.88 -0.29 0.03
CA ASP A 87 -9.21 -1.42 0.89
C ASP A 87 -9.73 -2.61 0.06
N ILE A 88 -9.97 -3.75 0.71
CA ILE A 88 -10.49 -4.97 0.08
C ILE A 88 -11.90 -4.80 -0.51
N ASP A 89 -12.67 -3.84 -0.03
CA ASP A 89 -14.04 -3.54 -0.50
C ASP A 89 -14.04 -2.56 -1.69
N GLY A 90 -12.87 -2.03 -2.05
CA GLY A 90 -12.68 -1.09 -3.15
C GLY A 90 -12.94 0.37 -2.77
N GLN A 91 -12.94 0.69 -1.48
CA GLN A 91 -12.89 2.08 -1.00
C GLN A 91 -11.58 2.72 -1.43
N ILE A 92 -11.64 4.01 -1.75
CA ILE A 92 -10.46 4.82 -2.05
C ILE A 92 -10.08 5.56 -0.78
N LEU A 93 -8.83 5.41 -0.34
CA LEU A 93 -8.28 6.04 0.85
C LEU A 93 -7.17 7.01 0.43
N ASN A 94 -7.14 8.19 1.03
CA ASN A 94 -6.14 9.21 0.76
C ASN A 94 -5.67 9.91 2.04
N ILE A 95 -4.36 10.03 2.24
CA ILE A 95 -3.78 10.89 3.28
C ILE A 95 -2.46 11.55 2.83
N GLY A 96 -2.52 12.48 1.88
CA GLY A 96 -1.38 13.38 1.60
C GLY A 96 -1.57 14.80 2.14
N GLY A 97 -2.64 15.01 2.90
CA GLY A 97 -3.02 16.30 3.45
C GLY A 97 -3.46 16.14 4.89
N GLU A 98 -4.42 16.94 5.32
CA GLU A 98 -4.64 17.15 6.75
C GLU A 98 -5.07 15.92 7.55
N TYR A 99 -5.99 15.15 6.99
CA TYR A 99 -6.61 14.02 7.65
C TYR A 99 -6.95 12.92 6.63
N PRO A 100 -7.33 11.69 7.07
CA PRO A 100 -7.86 10.68 6.19
C PRO A 100 -9.06 11.21 5.40
N VAL A 101 -8.96 11.14 4.07
CA VAL A 101 -10.04 11.41 3.14
C VAL A 101 -10.34 10.13 2.38
N PHE A 102 -11.61 9.76 2.29
CA PHE A 102 -11.98 8.47 1.72
C PHE A 102 -13.27 8.54 0.93
N SER A 103 -13.43 7.59 0.02
CA SER A 103 -14.65 7.40 -0.78
C SER A 103 -15.06 5.93 -0.75
N THR A 104 -16.33 5.71 -0.42
CA THR A 104 -16.96 4.38 -0.35
C THR A 104 -17.73 4.01 -1.62
N ASP A 105 -17.80 4.93 -2.59
CA ASP A 105 -18.63 4.81 -3.78
C ASP A 105 -17.83 5.06 -5.07
N ARG A 106 -16.57 4.63 -5.11
CA ARG A 106 -15.67 4.75 -6.27
C ARG A 106 -15.41 6.20 -6.69
N GLY A 107 -15.38 7.11 -5.72
CA GLY A 107 -14.99 8.50 -5.91
C GLY A 107 -16.13 9.44 -6.32
N HIS A 108 -17.40 9.05 -6.15
CA HIS A 108 -18.53 9.97 -6.39
C HIS A 108 -18.76 10.91 -5.23
N MET A 109 -18.65 10.39 -4.00
CA MET A 109 -18.68 11.15 -2.76
C MET A 109 -17.42 10.89 -1.96
N TRP A 110 -17.00 11.91 -1.23
CA TRP A 110 -15.79 11.87 -0.42
C TRP A 110 -16.10 12.44 0.95
N ASP A 111 -15.60 11.74 1.97
CA ASP A 111 -15.70 12.14 3.36
C ASP A 111 -14.29 12.34 3.94
N THR A 112 -14.20 13.20 4.94
CA THR A 112 -12.96 13.48 5.67
C THR A 112 -13.17 13.18 7.14
N TYR A 113 -12.32 12.33 7.71
CA TYR A 113 -12.29 12.16 9.15
C TYR A 113 -11.60 13.37 9.79
N ILE A 114 -12.28 14.12 10.66
CA ILE A 114 -11.66 15.19 11.44
C ILE A 114 -11.57 14.74 12.90
N PRO A 115 -10.36 14.56 13.46
CA PRO A 115 -10.18 14.21 14.86
C PRO A 115 -10.92 15.18 15.80
N PRO A 116 -11.73 14.67 16.75
CA PRO A 116 -12.33 15.51 17.78
C PRO A 116 -11.27 16.07 18.72
N ALA A 117 -11.64 17.06 19.54
CA ALA A 117 -10.67 17.75 20.41
C ALA A 117 -9.99 16.82 21.43
N LEU A 118 -10.69 15.78 21.89
CA LEU A 118 -10.17 14.84 22.88
C LEU A 118 -9.66 13.57 22.18
N PRO A 119 -8.45 13.10 22.51
CA PRO A 119 -7.93 11.84 21.99
C PRO A 119 -8.63 10.65 22.65
N ASP A 120 -8.39 9.46 22.10
CA ASP A 120 -8.89 8.21 22.69
C ASP A 120 -8.40 8.03 24.14
N GLY A 121 -9.22 7.38 24.98
CA GLY A 121 -8.89 7.12 26.38
C GLY A 121 -7.68 6.19 26.58
N GLN A 122 -7.32 5.42 25.54
CA GLN A 122 -6.17 4.52 25.53
C GLN A 122 -4.85 5.22 25.17
N CYS A 123 -4.89 6.50 24.77
CA CYS A 123 -3.70 7.24 24.39
C CYS A 123 -2.76 7.46 25.58
N ARG A 124 -1.49 7.10 25.41
CA ARG A 124 -0.45 7.36 26.42
C ARG A 124 -0.21 8.86 26.64
N THR A 125 -0.32 9.65 25.58
CA THR A 125 -0.20 11.11 25.66
C THR A 125 -1.56 11.75 25.44
N PHE A 126 -2.27 12.00 26.53
CA PHE A 126 -3.59 12.63 26.51
C PHE A 126 -3.47 14.15 26.36
N ILE A 127 -3.22 14.61 25.12
CA ILE A 127 -3.15 16.03 24.77
C ILE A 127 -4.26 16.35 23.77
N PRO A 128 -5.12 17.35 24.07
CA PRO A 128 -6.13 17.80 23.13
C PRO A 128 -5.53 18.36 21.83
N THR A 129 -6.28 18.26 20.75
CA THR A 129 -5.99 18.91 19.46
C THR A 129 -6.96 20.08 19.23
N ASN A 130 -6.62 20.99 18.33
CA ASN A 130 -7.57 21.92 17.72
C ASN A 130 -8.19 21.28 16.46
N PRO A 131 -9.45 20.81 16.52
CA PRO A 131 -10.08 20.13 15.38
C PRO A 131 -10.09 21.01 14.14
N GLY A 132 -9.69 20.44 13.00
CA GLY A 132 -9.67 21.13 11.71
C GLY A 132 -8.55 22.17 11.57
N GLN A 133 -7.59 22.24 12.50
CA GLN A 133 -6.44 23.15 12.41
C GLN A 133 -5.09 22.43 12.38
N GLU A 134 -4.96 21.35 13.16
CA GLU A 134 -3.73 20.58 13.27
C GLU A 134 -3.73 19.50 12.20
N GLY A 135 -3.44 19.94 10.97
CA GLY A 135 -3.69 19.17 9.77
C GLY A 135 -2.54 19.18 8.78
N LEU A 136 -2.04 20.34 8.34
CA LEU A 136 -1.08 20.51 7.22
C LEU A 136 0.15 19.58 7.24
N GLY A 137 -0.05 18.35 6.83
CA GLY A 137 0.81 17.26 7.25
C GLY A 137 0.86 16.17 6.21
N GLU A 138 1.99 15.49 6.24
CA GLU A 138 2.25 14.36 5.38
C GLU A 138 1.92 13.09 6.14
N GLY A 139 1.31 12.13 5.46
CA GLY A 139 0.82 10.92 6.08
C GLY A 139 0.94 9.69 5.22
N SER A 140 0.57 8.58 5.82
CA SER A 140 0.35 7.30 5.13
C SER A 140 -0.90 6.62 5.68
N ILE A 141 -1.59 5.87 4.82
CA ILE A 141 -2.83 5.15 5.13
C ILE A 141 -2.80 3.80 4.45
N VAL A 142 -3.05 2.73 5.20
CA VAL A 142 -3.15 1.36 4.68
C VAL A 142 -4.22 0.60 5.44
N GLN A 143 -4.75 -0.46 4.84
CA GLN A 143 -5.66 -1.39 5.52
C GLN A 143 -4.86 -2.56 6.10
N ALA A 144 -5.17 -2.95 7.34
CA ALA A 144 -4.68 -4.17 7.97
C ALA A 144 -5.50 -5.39 7.56
N THR A 145 -4.95 -6.60 7.73
CA THR A 145 -5.59 -7.87 7.35
C THR A 145 -6.94 -8.15 8.00
N ASN A 146 -7.21 -7.55 9.17
CA ASN A 146 -8.48 -7.68 9.89
C ASN A 146 -9.54 -6.64 9.46
N GLY A 147 -9.21 -5.76 8.52
CA GLY A 147 -10.09 -4.72 8.00
C GLY A 147 -9.85 -3.33 8.59
N ASP A 148 -9.11 -3.21 9.69
CA ASP A 148 -8.78 -1.92 10.30
C ASP A 148 -8.05 -1.01 9.30
N ILE A 149 -8.31 0.29 9.36
CA ILE A 149 -7.56 1.27 8.56
C ILE A 149 -6.57 1.96 9.48
N ILE A 150 -5.29 1.75 9.22
CA ILE A 150 -4.21 2.32 10.01
C ILE A 150 -3.62 3.50 9.25
N SER A 151 -3.51 4.63 9.92
CA SER A 151 -2.96 5.84 9.31
C SER A 151 -2.18 6.68 10.30
N MET A 152 -1.31 7.51 9.77
CA MET A 152 -0.59 8.51 10.54
C MET A 152 -0.52 9.81 9.76
N SER A 153 -0.48 10.93 10.49
CA SER A 153 -0.24 12.27 9.95
C SER A 153 0.81 13.00 10.78
N TRP A 154 1.67 13.76 10.11
CA TRP A 154 2.69 14.59 10.75
C TRP A 154 2.38 16.07 10.62
N PHE A 155 2.21 16.77 11.75
CA PHE A 155 1.95 18.21 11.78
C PHE A 155 3.20 18.98 12.26
N PRO A 156 3.93 19.68 11.38
CA PRO A 156 5.20 20.34 11.72
C PRO A 156 5.05 21.69 12.44
N TYR A 157 3.82 22.22 12.53
CA TYR A 157 3.57 23.54 13.10
C TYR A 157 3.23 23.48 14.59
N VAL A 158 3.12 24.67 15.21
CA VAL A 158 2.80 24.80 16.63
C VAL A 158 1.34 24.40 16.84
N GLY A 159 1.11 23.31 17.57
CA GLY A 159 -0.22 22.85 17.95
C GLY A 159 -0.84 23.65 19.11
N GLY A 160 -2.05 23.28 19.51
CA GLY A 160 -2.78 23.92 20.62
C GLY A 160 -2.09 23.84 21.97
N ASP A 161 -1.16 22.89 22.14
CA ASP A 161 -0.31 22.71 23.32
C ASP A 161 1.02 23.49 23.25
N LEU A 162 1.18 24.35 22.23
CA LEU A 162 2.37 25.14 21.95
C LEU A 162 3.63 24.30 21.66
N LYS A 163 3.44 23.06 21.18
CA LYS A 163 4.53 22.19 20.74
C LYS A 163 4.55 22.09 19.21
N LEU A 164 5.76 22.00 18.67
CA LEU A 164 6.01 21.70 17.26
C LEU A 164 6.06 20.19 17.05
N ASP A 165 6.06 19.76 15.78
CA ASP A 165 6.46 18.42 15.36
C ASP A 165 5.61 17.31 15.99
N LYS A 166 4.36 17.23 15.54
CA LYS A 166 3.35 16.35 16.13
C LYS A 166 3.05 15.15 15.24
N PHE A 167 3.23 13.94 15.81
CA PHE A 167 2.78 12.68 15.22
C PHE A 167 1.35 12.40 15.68
N TYR A 168 0.42 12.29 14.74
CA TYR A 168 -0.94 11.80 14.97
C TYR A 168 -1.09 10.39 14.42
N ALA A 169 -1.43 9.44 15.30
CA ALA A 169 -1.91 8.13 14.91
C ALA A 169 -3.43 8.19 14.76
N ILE A 170 -3.95 7.66 13.66
CA ILE A 170 -5.38 7.64 13.37
C ILE A 170 -5.74 6.22 12.93
N LEU A 171 -6.73 5.63 13.60
CA LEU A 171 -7.16 4.26 13.42
C LEU A 171 -8.65 4.24 13.13
N TYR A 172 -9.07 3.61 12.04
CA TYR A 172 -10.43 3.12 11.90
C TYR A 172 -10.47 1.68 12.42
N ASP A 173 -11.19 1.47 13.52
CA ASP A 173 -11.45 0.15 14.07
C ASP A 173 -12.63 -0.45 13.30
N ALA A 174 -12.36 -1.44 12.45
CA ALA A 174 -13.38 -2.02 11.59
C ALA A 174 -14.41 -2.84 12.38
N SER A 175 -14.02 -3.35 13.56
CA SER A 175 -14.91 -4.13 14.42
C SER A 175 -15.95 -3.25 15.13
N GLU A 176 -15.57 -2.02 15.45
CA GLU A 176 -16.43 -1.02 16.09
C GLU A 176 -17.08 -0.05 15.09
N GLY A 177 -16.51 0.07 13.89
CA GLY A 177 -16.94 1.01 12.86
C GLY A 177 -16.63 2.47 13.22
N GLU A 178 -15.61 2.70 14.05
CA GLU A 178 -15.30 4.01 14.62
C GLU A 178 -13.85 4.44 14.38
N TRP A 179 -13.66 5.75 14.19
CA TRP A 179 -12.34 6.35 14.09
C TRP A 179 -11.83 6.80 15.47
N LYS A 180 -10.61 6.39 15.80
CA LYS A 180 -9.86 6.72 17.00
C LYS A 180 -8.59 7.47 16.63
N TRP A 181 -8.06 8.27 17.55
CA TRP A 181 -6.79 8.97 17.32
C TRP A 181 -6.00 9.19 18.60
N CYS A 182 -4.68 9.20 18.47
CA CYS A 182 -3.75 9.53 19.53
C CYS A 182 -2.64 10.46 19.04
N TYR A 183 -2.27 11.42 19.89
CA TYR A 183 -1.00 12.12 19.75
C TYR A 183 0.13 11.25 20.31
N ASN A 184 1.20 11.08 19.52
CA ASN A 184 2.41 10.42 19.96
C ASN A 184 3.51 11.48 20.12
N ARG A 185 4.01 11.64 21.36
CA ARG A 185 5.08 12.59 21.67
C ARG A 185 6.43 12.09 21.18
N ILE A 186 6.62 12.15 19.87
CA ILE A 186 7.80 11.71 19.16
C ILE A 186 8.29 12.91 18.34
N THR A 187 9.45 13.44 18.71
CA THR A 187 10.09 14.55 17.99
C THR A 187 11.04 14.00 16.94
N GLU A 188 10.93 14.47 15.70
CA GLU A 188 11.95 14.36 14.65
C GLU A 188 12.50 12.94 14.32
N PRO A 189 11.69 11.90 14.01
CA PRO A 189 12.20 10.73 13.29
C PRO A 189 11.83 10.72 11.80
N PHE A 190 10.82 11.51 11.42
CA PHE A 190 10.20 11.49 10.11
C PHE A 190 10.13 12.93 9.59
N TYR A 191 10.98 13.24 8.61
CA TYR A 191 10.82 14.44 7.80
C TYR A 191 10.51 13.98 6.39
N ASP A 192 9.30 14.31 5.94
CA ASP A 192 8.79 14.03 4.60
C ASP A 192 8.59 12.51 4.29
N ARG A 193 7.38 12.15 3.81
CA ARG A 193 6.91 10.83 3.32
C ARG A 193 7.21 9.63 4.25
N SER A 194 6.39 9.48 5.29
CA SER A 194 6.37 8.24 6.08
C SER A 194 5.82 7.07 5.27
N TRP A 195 6.41 5.90 5.46
CA TRP A 195 5.92 4.63 4.93
C TRP A 195 5.34 3.85 6.10
N GLN A 196 4.07 3.50 5.98
CA GLN A 196 3.36 2.69 6.96
C GLN A 196 3.04 1.32 6.38
N VAL A 197 3.32 0.30 7.18
CA VAL A 197 3.14 -1.10 6.77
C VAL A 197 2.59 -1.89 7.96
N GLU A 198 1.67 -2.79 7.66
CA GLU A 198 1.21 -3.80 8.60
C GLU A 198 2.27 -4.92 8.75
N VAL A 199 2.54 -5.29 9.99
CA VAL A 199 3.13 -6.57 10.36
C VAL A 199 2.00 -7.53 10.67
N ILE A 200 1.81 -8.51 9.79
CA ILE A 200 0.78 -9.53 9.92
C ILE A 200 1.04 -10.32 11.21
N GLY A 201 0.06 -10.36 12.11
CA GLY A 201 0.20 -11.01 13.41
C GLY A 201 -0.28 -12.47 13.46
N PRO A 202 -0.65 -12.97 14.65
CA PRO A 202 -0.73 -12.22 15.91
C PRO A 202 0.65 -11.80 16.44
N ILE A 203 0.71 -10.64 17.08
CA ILE A 203 1.92 -10.07 17.67
C ILE A 203 1.83 -10.16 19.19
N SER A 204 2.88 -10.68 19.82
CA SER A 204 3.05 -10.64 21.28
C SER A 204 4.41 -10.07 21.62
N SER A 205 4.43 -9.03 22.45
CA SER A 205 5.65 -8.29 22.75
C SER A 205 5.59 -7.62 24.13
N SER A 206 6.71 -7.05 24.57
CA SER A 206 6.73 -6.18 25.76
C SER A 206 5.95 -4.88 25.60
N LEU A 207 5.54 -4.53 24.38
CA LEU A 207 4.71 -3.35 24.09
C LEU A 207 3.21 -3.65 24.23
N GLY A 208 2.84 -4.93 24.26
CA GLY A 208 1.48 -5.43 24.28
C GLY A 208 1.28 -6.58 23.28
N ASP A 209 0.04 -7.02 23.21
CA ASP A 209 -0.44 -8.03 22.27
C ASP A 209 -1.42 -7.38 21.28
N GLY A 210 -1.39 -7.79 20.02
CA GLY A 210 -2.25 -7.27 18.95
C GLY A 210 -2.47 -8.30 17.85
N GLU A 211 -3.57 -8.18 17.09
CA GLU A 211 -3.82 -9.04 15.93
C GLU A 211 -2.84 -8.77 14.79
N TRP A 212 -2.28 -7.56 14.76
CA TRP A 212 -1.26 -7.06 13.85
C TRP A 212 -0.39 -6.03 14.59
N ALA A 213 0.66 -5.56 13.95
CA ALA A 213 1.38 -4.35 14.38
C ALA A 213 1.56 -3.38 13.21
N SER A 214 1.60 -2.09 13.48
CA SER A 214 1.89 -1.06 12.48
C SER A 214 3.34 -0.62 12.64
N ILE A 215 4.09 -0.64 11.55
CA ILE A 215 5.42 -0.06 11.47
C ILE A 215 5.36 1.20 10.62
N VAL A 216 5.96 2.27 11.12
CA VAL A 216 6.13 3.54 10.41
C VAL A 216 7.63 3.83 10.29
N VAL A 217 8.08 4.06 9.06
CA VAL A 217 9.49 4.33 8.69
C VAL A 217 9.56 5.64 7.89
N SER A 218 10.66 6.40 7.95
CA SER A 218 10.91 7.56 7.05
C SER A 218 12.11 7.30 6.17
N ASN A 219 12.16 8.03 5.05
CA ASN A 219 13.24 8.00 4.11
C ASN A 219 14.56 8.51 4.74
N PHE A 220 15.55 7.64 4.75
CA PHE A 220 16.83 7.74 5.46
C PHE A 220 17.74 8.86 4.95
N TRP A 221 17.95 9.95 5.71
CA TRP A 221 19.17 10.77 5.56
C TRP A 221 19.67 11.42 6.86
N HIS A 222 18.82 11.68 7.86
CA HIS A 222 19.18 12.53 9.02
C HIS A 222 19.01 11.84 10.39
N GLN A 223 18.99 10.50 10.44
CA GLN A 223 18.91 9.81 11.72
C GLN A 223 20.26 9.92 12.47
N THR A 224 20.29 10.81 13.47
CA THR A 224 21.41 10.95 14.42
C THR A 224 21.54 9.75 15.36
N GLN A 225 20.63 8.77 15.29
CA GLN A 225 20.55 7.56 16.13
C GLN A 225 20.27 6.31 15.28
N ASN A 226 20.53 5.10 15.81
CA ASN A 226 20.15 3.81 15.19
C ASN A 226 18.63 3.53 15.35
N ALA A 227 17.79 4.55 15.24
CA ALA A 227 16.34 4.42 15.41
C ALA A 227 15.70 3.99 14.09
N GLY A 228 15.24 2.75 13.98
CA GLY A 228 14.75 2.18 12.73
C GLY A 228 13.35 2.64 12.31
N GLY A 229 12.62 3.26 13.22
CA GLY A 229 11.28 3.76 12.95
C GLY A 229 10.45 3.71 14.22
N GLN A 230 9.13 3.66 14.04
CA GLN A 230 8.18 3.49 15.12
C GLN A 230 7.33 2.26 14.88
N ILE A 231 6.96 1.57 15.96
CA ILE A 231 6.09 0.40 15.95
C ILE A 231 4.95 0.59 16.95
N SER A 232 3.75 0.14 16.58
CA SER A 232 2.57 0.08 17.44
C SER A 232 1.92 -1.29 17.30
N VAL A 233 1.43 -1.86 18.40
CA VAL A 233 0.66 -3.12 18.41
C VAL A 233 -0.85 -2.87 18.54
N ASP A 234 -1.26 -1.60 18.61
CA ASP A 234 -2.64 -1.16 18.83
C ASP A 234 -3.10 -0.08 17.82
N GLY A 235 -2.26 0.25 16.83
CA GLY A 235 -2.51 1.31 15.85
C GLY A 235 -2.43 2.75 16.35
N LEU A 236 -2.36 2.95 17.68
CA LEU A 236 -2.61 4.23 18.33
C LEU A 236 -1.37 4.74 19.08
N ASN A 237 -0.69 3.86 19.82
CA ASN A 237 0.47 4.19 20.62
C ASN A 237 1.74 3.64 19.95
N TYR A 238 2.61 4.54 19.51
CA TYR A 238 3.84 4.22 18.77
C TYR A 238 5.09 4.35 19.65
N TYR A 239 6.03 3.42 19.43
CA TYR A 239 7.30 3.33 20.16
C TYR A 239 8.49 3.24 19.21
N PRO A 240 9.63 3.85 19.56
CA PRO A 240 10.82 3.70 18.75
C PRO A 240 11.30 2.25 18.79
N PHE A 241 11.64 1.71 17.63
CA PHE A 241 12.44 0.50 17.54
C PHE A 241 13.78 0.80 16.86
N GLN A 242 14.76 -0.06 17.04
CA GLN A 242 16.06 0.06 16.39
C GLN A 242 16.13 -0.91 15.22
N PHE A 243 16.74 -0.51 14.11
CA PHE A 243 17.16 -1.51 13.13
C PHE A 243 18.27 -2.34 13.80
N PRO A 244 18.11 -3.66 13.94
CA PRO A 244 19.26 -4.50 14.19
C PRO A 244 20.24 -4.23 13.04
N ASP A 245 21.51 -4.02 13.37
CA ASP A 245 22.59 -4.03 12.38
C ASP A 245 22.79 -2.81 11.45
N ARG A 246 22.55 -1.56 11.91
CA ARG A 246 23.17 -0.41 11.19
C ARG A 246 24.71 -0.51 11.12
N ASP A 247 25.31 -1.17 12.13
CA ASP A 247 26.76 -1.39 12.26
C ASP A 247 27.13 -2.89 12.43
N GLY A 248 26.16 -3.80 12.36
CA GLY A 248 26.36 -5.25 12.52
C GLY A 248 26.17 -5.96 11.18
N GLY A 249 26.73 -7.16 11.02
CA GLY A 249 26.52 -7.94 9.80
C GLY A 249 25.15 -8.61 9.84
N ASP A 250 24.53 -8.80 8.67
CA ASP A 250 23.22 -9.45 8.54
C ASP A 250 23.18 -10.76 9.36
N PRO A 251 22.13 -11.00 10.18
CA PRO A 251 21.96 -12.28 10.83
C PRO A 251 21.81 -13.36 9.75
N VAL A 252 22.45 -14.52 9.96
CA VAL A 252 22.28 -15.65 9.04
C VAL A 252 20.83 -16.12 9.11
N ILE A 253 20.06 -15.84 8.07
CA ILE A 253 18.70 -16.36 7.90
C ILE A 253 18.81 -17.71 7.15
N GLU A 254 18.52 -18.82 7.84
CA GLU A 254 18.26 -20.09 7.17
C GLU A 254 16.80 -20.14 6.74
N LEU A 255 16.56 -20.08 5.44
CA LEU A 255 15.25 -20.25 4.84
C LEU A 255 15.08 -21.71 4.43
N ASP A 256 14.17 -22.43 5.09
CA ASP A 256 13.78 -23.78 4.68
C ASP A 256 12.83 -23.70 3.48
N LEU A 257 13.32 -24.10 2.31
CA LEU A 257 12.57 -24.11 1.06
C LEU A 257 11.77 -25.41 0.86
N ASP A 258 11.88 -26.39 1.76
CA ASP A 258 11.21 -27.69 1.68
C ASP A 258 9.83 -27.68 2.38
N PHE A 259 9.16 -26.52 2.46
CA PHE A 259 7.78 -26.44 2.96
C PHE A 259 6.82 -27.12 1.98
N THR A 260 6.65 -28.44 2.16
CA THR A 260 5.62 -29.25 1.51
C THR A 260 4.54 -29.55 2.53
N GLY A 261 3.56 -28.65 2.59
CA GLY A 261 2.26 -28.87 3.25
C GLY A 261 1.25 -29.48 2.30
#